data_AF-A0A2L2LMH2-F1
#
_entry.id   AF-A0A2L2LMH2-F1
#
_cell.length_a   1.000
_cell.length_b   1.000
_cell.length_c   1.000
_cell.angle_alpha   90.00
_cell.angle_beta   90.00
_cell.angle_gamma   90.00
#
_symmetry.space_group_name_H-M   'P 1'
#
loop_
_entity.id
_entity.type
_entity.pdbx_description
1 polymer ?
#
loop_
_entity_poly.entity_id
_entity_poly.type
_entity_poly.pdbx_seq_one_letter_code
_entity_poly.pdbx_strand_id
1 'polypeptide(L)'
;MHLFVHESDLPSIKESLRKSHPETRPTHRMEALAKGLGFSTYASFLTLLKIGELRVNVDDEAYCFALEVPAVTGDGNRARYLSRALARTMLRKVLDKHPDLTLRGFDSIWQGGRDELRKPKDEREALFAERRREAYEDDWAADQFELALIFLFRQKRIKSLNRQIGSYGLKHRAENLSRAFGLFTHLGNYVSNGMLVAAAYAAGFSVKRVAYDSYNAHLNISMQTVNAARGWERISQIDGDRPMVHSM
;
A
#
# COMPACT_ATOMS: atom_id res chain seq x y z
N MET A 1 -2.08 10.53 5.74
CA MET A 1 -2.58 10.06 4.43
C MET A 1 -4.10 10.13 4.48
N HIS A 2 -4.77 10.58 3.41
CA HIS A 2 -6.22 10.56 3.35
C HIS A 2 -6.67 9.28 2.67
N LEU A 3 -7.39 8.43 3.39
CA LEU A 3 -8.01 7.24 2.83
C LEU A 3 -9.51 7.41 2.76
N PHE A 4 -10.15 6.70 1.83
CA PHE A 4 -11.59 6.65 1.70
C PHE A 4 -12.08 5.31 2.25
N VAL A 5 -13.06 5.38 3.15
CA VAL A 5 -13.66 4.20 3.78
C VAL A 5 -15.15 4.21 3.50
N HIS A 6 -15.66 3.06 3.05
CA HIS A 6 -17.08 2.83 2.82
C HIS A 6 -17.62 1.76 3.80
N GLU A 7 -18.93 1.73 4.05
CA GLU A 7 -19.54 0.74 4.98
C GLU A 7 -19.21 -0.70 4.60
N SER A 8 -19.16 -1.00 3.30
CA SER A 8 -18.77 -2.30 2.73
C SER A 8 -17.36 -2.77 3.13
N ASP A 9 -16.55 -1.89 3.68
CA ASP A 9 -15.13 -2.12 3.96
C ASP A 9 -14.95 -2.68 5.37
N LEU A 10 -15.92 -2.42 6.25
CA LEU A 10 -15.90 -2.81 7.64
C LEU A 10 -15.63 -4.31 7.85
N PRO A 11 -16.21 -5.26 7.09
CA PRO A 11 -15.90 -6.67 7.27
C PRO A 11 -14.41 -6.97 7.07
N SER A 12 -13.79 -6.42 6.03
CA SER A 12 -12.36 -6.63 5.76
C SER A 12 -11.47 -5.93 6.77
N ILE A 13 -11.84 -4.72 7.23
CA ILE A 13 -11.11 -3.99 8.26
C ILE A 13 -11.17 -4.78 9.58
N LYS A 14 -12.37 -5.22 9.99
CA LYS A 14 -12.59 -6.04 11.19
C LYS A 14 -11.77 -7.32 11.16
N GLU A 15 -11.76 -8.01 10.03
CA GLU A 15 -10.95 -9.23 9.85
C GLU A 15 -9.46 -8.93 10.05
N SER A 16 -8.94 -7.88 9.42
CA SER A 16 -7.54 -7.50 9.52
C SER A 16 -7.14 -7.13 10.94
N LEU A 17 -7.92 -6.29 11.62
CA LEU A 17 -7.63 -5.88 13.00
C LEU A 17 -7.75 -7.04 13.98
N ARG A 18 -8.66 -8.00 13.73
CA ARG A 18 -8.75 -9.25 14.51
C ARG A 18 -7.48 -10.08 14.37
N LYS A 19 -6.88 -10.17 13.18
CA LYS A 19 -5.61 -10.88 12.99
C LYS A 19 -4.46 -10.21 13.73
N SER A 20 -4.43 -8.86 13.75
CA SER A 20 -3.38 -8.11 14.44
C SER A 20 -3.49 -8.16 15.97
N HIS A 21 -4.70 -8.22 16.52
CA HIS A 21 -4.94 -8.26 17.97
C HIS A 21 -6.00 -9.31 18.32
N PRO A 22 -5.70 -10.61 18.21
CA PRO A 22 -6.69 -11.68 18.38
C PRO A 22 -7.33 -11.67 19.77
N GLU A 23 -6.54 -11.40 20.81
CA GLU A 23 -6.94 -11.41 22.22
C GLU A 23 -7.82 -10.22 22.64
N THR A 24 -7.85 -9.14 21.85
CA THR A 24 -8.67 -7.97 22.16
C THR A 24 -10.14 -8.26 21.88
N ARG A 25 -11.06 -7.75 22.70
CA ARG A 25 -12.50 -7.89 22.43
C ARG A 25 -12.89 -7.17 21.13
N PRO A 26 -13.82 -7.72 20.30
CA PRO A 26 -14.26 -7.07 19.08
C PRO A 26 -14.73 -5.62 19.27
N THR A 27 -15.48 -5.35 20.34
CA THR A 27 -15.98 -4.00 20.66
C THR A 27 -14.85 -3.01 20.92
N HIS A 28 -13.82 -3.41 21.69
CA HIS A 28 -12.67 -2.55 21.96
C HIS A 28 -11.86 -2.25 20.69
N ARG A 29 -11.66 -3.24 19.81
CA ARG A 29 -11.04 -3.01 18.49
C ARG A 29 -11.81 -2.00 17.65
N MET A 30 -13.14 -2.01 17.72
CA MET A 30 -13.96 -1.08 16.95
C MET A 30 -13.97 0.34 17.53
N GLU A 31 -13.94 0.48 18.85
CA GLU A 31 -13.76 1.78 19.49
C GLU A 31 -12.37 2.37 19.21
N ALA A 32 -11.31 1.55 19.26
CA ALA A 32 -9.98 1.99 18.89
C ALA A 32 -9.85 2.34 17.40
N LEU A 33 -10.47 1.56 16.51
CA LEU A 33 -10.60 1.91 15.09
C LEU A 33 -11.22 3.30 14.94
N ALA A 34 -12.33 3.58 15.60
CA ALA A 34 -12.99 4.87 15.52
C ALA A 34 -12.08 6.01 16.00
N LYS A 35 -11.42 5.84 17.16
CA LYS A 35 -10.47 6.81 17.71
C LYS A 35 -9.29 7.07 16.79
N GLY A 36 -8.68 6.02 16.24
CA GLY A 36 -7.60 6.12 15.26
C GLY A 36 -8.02 6.73 13.92
N LEU A 37 -9.33 6.84 13.66
CA LEU A 37 -9.89 7.57 12.52
C LEU A 37 -10.38 8.99 12.87
N GLY A 38 -10.16 9.44 14.11
CA GLY A 38 -10.54 10.78 14.58
C GLY A 38 -11.96 10.90 15.12
N PHE A 39 -12.63 9.78 15.41
CA PHE A 39 -13.98 9.75 15.98
C PHE A 39 -13.95 9.50 17.48
N SER A 40 -14.89 10.10 18.22
CA SER A 40 -14.99 9.90 19.66
C SER A 40 -15.47 8.50 20.03
N THR A 41 -16.34 7.90 19.20
CA THR A 41 -16.94 6.58 19.43
C THR A 41 -17.17 5.82 18.13
N TYR A 42 -17.24 4.49 18.20
CA TYR A 42 -17.61 3.66 17.05
C TYR A 42 -19.00 3.97 16.52
N ALA A 43 -19.96 4.31 17.39
CA ALA A 43 -21.31 4.70 16.98
C ALA A 43 -21.31 5.98 16.12
N SER A 44 -20.52 6.99 16.49
CA SER A 44 -20.39 8.23 15.71
C SER A 44 -19.75 7.99 14.34
N PHE A 45 -18.73 7.13 14.29
CA PHE A 45 -18.11 6.71 13.04
C PHE A 45 -19.10 5.98 12.12
N LEU A 46 -19.83 4.98 12.66
CA LEU A 46 -20.84 4.24 11.92
C LEU A 46 -21.95 5.13 11.37
N THR A 47 -22.37 6.13 12.14
CA THR A 47 -23.43 7.06 11.72
C THR A 47 -23.02 7.81 10.46
N LEU A 48 -21.79 8.36 10.44
CA LEU A 48 -21.30 9.05 9.24
C LEU A 48 -21.04 8.08 8.08
N LEU A 49 -20.55 6.87 8.37
CA LEU A 49 -20.22 5.89 7.33
C LEU A 49 -21.46 5.38 6.58
N LYS A 50 -22.62 5.36 7.25
CA LYS A 50 -23.91 5.04 6.64
C LYS A 50 -24.45 6.13 5.72
N ILE A 51 -23.99 7.37 5.88
CA ILE A 51 -24.39 8.48 5.00
C ILE A 51 -23.64 8.38 3.67
N GLY A 52 -22.40 7.88 3.68
CA GLY A 52 -21.63 7.65 2.48
C GLY A 52 -20.15 7.42 2.75
N GLU A 53 -19.36 7.46 1.68
CA GLU A 53 -17.91 7.32 1.75
C GLU A 53 -17.28 8.43 2.60
N LEU A 54 -16.42 8.03 3.54
CA LEU A 54 -15.73 8.95 4.43
C LEU A 54 -14.27 9.08 4.06
N ARG A 55 -13.83 10.33 3.91
CA ARG A 55 -12.41 10.66 3.87
C ARG A 55 -11.88 10.74 5.30
N VAL A 56 -10.97 9.84 5.66
CA VAL A 56 -10.42 9.73 7.00
C VAL A 56 -8.92 10.01 7.02
N ASN A 57 -8.45 10.53 8.15
CA ASN A 57 -7.04 10.57 8.51
C ASN A 57 -6.76 9.40 9.43
N VAL A 58 -5.65 8.70 9.18
CA VAL A 58 -5.24 7.56 9.99
C VAL A 58 -4.24 8.01 11.04
N ASP A 59 -4.52 7.68 12.29
CA ASP A 59 -3.66 7.87 13.44
C ASP A 59 -3.45 6.52 14.16
N ASP A 60 -2.36 5.85 13.81
CA ASP A 60 -1.99 4.57 14.42
C ASP A 60 -1.62 4.72 15.91
N GLU A 61 -1.12 5.89 16.34
CA GLU A 61 -0.77 6.13 17.75
C GLU A 61 -2.04 6.22 18.60
N ALA A 62 -3.05 6.97 18.14
CA ALA A 62 -4.35 7.03 18.80
C ALA A 62 -5.04 5.67 18.83
N TYR A 63 -4.92 4.88 17.77
CA TYR A 63 -5.41 3.50 17.73
C TYR A 63 -4.71 2.61 18.78
N CYS A 64 -3.38 2.62 18.81
CA CYS A 64 -2.59 1.83 19.75
C CYS A 64 -2.86 2.25 21.20
N PHE A 65 -2.92 3.55 21.48
CA PHE A 65 -3.25 4.10 22.79
C PHE A 65 -4.63 3.64 23.25
N ALA A 66 -5.63 3.68 22.38
CA ALA A 66 -6.98 3.22 22.69
C ALA A 66 -7.10 1.71 22.94
N LEU A 67 -6.15 0.91 22.43
CA LEU A 67 -6.07 -0.54 22.67
C LEU A 67 -5.13 -0.94 23.81
N GLU A 68 -4.42 0.02 24.40
CA GLU A 68 -3.38 -0.24 25.40
C GLU A 68 -2.28 -1.19 24.87
N VAL A 69 -1.93 -1.05 23.59
CA VAL A 69 -0.85 -1.80 22.94
C VAL A 69 0.32 -0.87 22.62
N PRO A 70 1.56 -1.39 22.55
CA PRO A 70 2.72 -0.58 22.18
C PRO A 70 2.53 0.10 20.82
N ALA A 71 2.80 1.41 20.77
CA ALA A 71 2.84 2.17 19.52
C ALA A 71 4.17 2.01 18.77
N VAL A 72 5.13 1.30 19.36
CA VAL A 72 6.44 0.99 18.79
C VAL A 72 6.63 -0.53 18.82
N THR A 73 7.02 -1.11 17.69
CA THR A 73 7.29 -2.53 17.54
C THR A 73 8.68 -2.90 18.09
N GLY A 74 8.95 -4.18 18.30
CA GLY A 74 10.21 -4.64 18.91
C GLY A 74 11.49 -4.28 18.15
N ASP A 75 11.36 -3.86 16.89
CA ASP A 75 12.43 -3.36 16.00
C ASP A 75 12.61 -1.83 16.07
N GLY A 76 11.88 -1.13 16.95
CA GLY A 76 11.96 0.32 17.12
C GLY A 76 11.13 1.13 16.10
N ASN A 77 10.41 0.47 15.20
CA ASN A 77 9.54 1.13 14.23
C ASN A 77 8.18 1.50 14.84
N ARG A 78 7.50 2.52 14.30
CA ARG A 78 6.11 2.82 14.68
C ARG A 78 5.18 1.69 14.23
N ALA A 79 4.27 1.29 15.12
CA ALA A 79 3.22 0.34 14.79
C ALA A 79 2.27 0.93 13.73
N ARG A 80 1.82 0.08 12.78
CA ARG A 80 0.99 0.49 11.63
C ARG A 80 -0.24 -0.39 11.46
N TYR A 81 -0.80 -0.90 12.56
CA TYR A 81 -1.88 -1.88 12.52
C TYR A 81 -3.13 -1.35 11.82
N LEU A 82 -3.51 -0.10 12.09
CA LEU A 82 -4.68 0.52 11.49
C LEU A 82 -4.42 0.90 10.04
N SER A 83 -3.28 1.54 9.76
CA SER A 83 -2.87 1.86 8.39
C SER A 83 -2.82 0.62 7.49
N ARG A 84 -2.23 -0.47 7.98
CA ARG A 84 -2.16 -1.75 7.26
C ARG A 84 -3.54 -2.35 7.01
N ALA A 85 -4.44 -2.31 8.00
CA ALA A 85 -5.80 -2.84 7.84
C ALA A 85 -6.57 -2.11 6.73
N LEU A 86 -6.47 -0.78 6.68
CA LEU A 86 -7.12 0.02 5.65
C LEU A 86 -6.48 -0.18 4.27
N ALA A 87 -5.14 -0.19 4.22
CA ALA A 87 -4.38 -0.48 3.01
C ALA A 87 -4.74 -1.84 2.42
N ARG A 88 -4.81 -2.88 3.25
CA ARG A 88 -5.25 -4.23 2.86
C ARG A 88 -6.65 -4.21 2.27
N THR A 89 -7.61 -3.53 2.90
CA THR A 89 -8.98 -3.47 2.38
C THR A 89 -9.04 -2.79 1.02
N MET A 90 -8.32 -1.69 0.83
CA MET A 90 -8.22 -1.02 -0.48
C MET A 90 -7.55 -1.89 -1.53
N LEU A 91 -6.46 -2.56 -1.17
CA LEU A 91 -5.74 -3.48 -2.05
C LEU A 91 -6.65 -4.62 -2.52
N ARG A 92 -7.36 -5.28 -1.61
CA ARG A 92 -8.29 -6.38 -1.95
C ARG A 92 -9.36 -5.95 -2.94
N LYS A 93 -9.98 -4.78 -2.74
CA LYS A 93 -10.95 -4.22 -3.72
C LYS A 93 -10.36 -4.05 -5.12
N VAL A 94 -9.11 -3.60 -5.23
CA VAL A 94 -8.44 -3.45 -6.52
C VAL A 94 -8.17 -4.82 -7.12
N LEU A 95 -7.64 -5.75 -6.33
CA LEU A 95 -7.34 -7.10 -6.75
C LEU A 95 -8.61 -7.86 -7.22
N ASP A 96 -9.76 -7.63 -6.59
CA ASP A 96 -11.05 -8.22 -7.00
C ASP A 96 -11.51 -7.68 -8.36
N LYS A 97 -11.25 -6.40 -8.64
CA LYS A 97 -11.57 -5.76 -9.94
C LYS A 97 -10.56 -6.11 -11.04
N HIS A 98 -9.34 -6.50 -10.67
CA HIS A 98 -8.24 -6.78 -11.57
C HIS A 98 -7.68 -8.18 -11.27
N PRO A 99 -8.39 -9.25 -11.70
CA PRO A 99 -8.01 -10.62 -11.38
C PRO A 99 -6.66 -11.03 -11.99
N ASP A 100 -6.20 -10.33 -13.03
CA ASP A 100 -4.90 -10.49 -13.67
C ASP A 100 -3.76 -9.78 -12.93
N LEU A 101 -4.02 -9.10 -11.81
CA LEU A 101 -3.01 -8.41 -11.03
C LEU A 101 -2.46 -9.31 -9.91
N THR A 102 -1.14 -9.52 -9.90
CA THR A 102 -0.41 -10.19 -8.82
C THR A 102 0.69 -9.26 -8.29
N LEU A 103 1.52 -9.71 -7.34
CA LEU A 103 2.70 -8.97 -6.88
C LEU A 103 3.65 -8.54 -8.01
N ARG A 104 3.68 -9.26 -9.13
CA ARG A 104 4.55 -8.92 -10.26
C ARG A 104 4.03 -7.78 -11.13
N GLY A 105 2.75 -7.45 -11.03
CA GLY A 105 2.05 -6.59 -11.98
C GLY A 105 0.98 -7.37 -12.73
N PHE A 106 0.77 -6.96 -13.97
CA PHE A 106 -0.18 -7.60 -14.87
C PHE A 106 0.32 -8.99 -15.29
N ASP A 107 -0.11 -10.01 -14.58
CA ASP A 107 0.36 -11.39 -14.70
C ASP A 107 -0.68 -12.27 -15.41
N SER A 108 -0.24 -13.40 -15.93
CA SER A 108 -1.12 -14.46 -16.40
C SER A 108 -0.33 -15.75 -16.53
N ILE A 109 -1.02 -16.89 -16.55
CA ILE A 109 -0.37 -18.17 -16.79
C ILE A 109 0.33 -18.23 -18.16
N TRP A 110 -0.05 -17.38 -19.12
CA TRP A 110 0.53 -17.33 -20.47
C TRP A 110 1.72 -16.37 -20.60
N GLN A 111 2.15 -15.77 -19.49
CA GLN A 111 3.18 -14.73 -19.46
C GLN A 111 4.29 -15.14 -18.51
N GLY A 112 5.53 -14.75 -18.82
CA GLY A 112 6.66 -15.11 -17.99
C GLY A 112 8.00 -15.07 -18.68
N GLY A 113 9.03 -15.23 -17.85
CA GLY A 113 10.37 -15.48 -18.35
C GLY A 113 10.41 -16.79 -19.16
N ARG A 114 11.45 -16.95 -19.97
CA ARG A 114 11.67 -18.16 -20.78
C ARG A 114 11.55 -19.45 -19.95
N ASP A 115 12.01 -19.43 -18.71
CA ASP A 115 11.98 -20.59 -17.82
C ASP A 115 10.59 -20.85 -17.24
N GLU A 116 9.80 -19.80 -16.98
CA GLU A 116 8.42 -19.95 -16.51
C GLU A 116 7.51 -20.49 -17.61
N LEU A 117 7.68 -20.01 -18.85
CA LEU A 117 6.88 -20.47 -19.98
C LEU A 117 7.20 -21.93 -20.40
N ARG A 118 8.35 -22.47 -19.98
CA ARG A 118 8.70 -23.89 -20.13
C ARG A 118 8.02 -24.78 -19.09
N LYS A 119 7.50 -24.22 -18.01
CA LYS A 119 6.82 -24.99 -16.97
C LYS A 119 5.50 -25.57 -17.50
N PRO A 120 5.12 -26.78 -17.06
CA PRO A 120 3.81 -27.34 -17.33
C PRO A 120 2.70 -26.35 -16.95
N LYS A 121 1.56 -26.45 -17.64
CA LYS A 121 0.41 -25.55 -17.42
C LYS A 121 -0.01 -25.51 -15.94
N ASP A 122 -0.11 -26.67 -15.31
CA ASP A 122 -0.55 -26.79 -13.91
C ASP A 122 0.42 -26.10 -12.95
N GLU A 123 1.73 -26.15 -13.22
CA GLU A 123 2.74 -25.44 -12.42
C GLU A 123 2.62 -23.91 -12.60
N ARG A 124 2.32 -23.43 -13.82
CA ARG A 124 2.07 -22.00 -14.07
C ARG A 124 0.79 -21.52 -13.39
N GLU A 125 -0.26 -22.32 -13.38
CA GLU A 125 -1.50 -22.03 -12.65
C GLU A 125 -1.27 -21.96 -11.15
N ALA A 126 -0.49 -22.90 -10.60
CA ALA A 126 -0.10 -22.89 -9.18
C ALA A 126 0.71 -21.64 -8.82
N LEU A 127 1.71 -21.27 -9.62
CA LEU A 127 2.51 -20.06 -9.40
C LEU A 127 1.68 -18.78 -9.46
N PHE A 128 0.74 -18.70 -10.42
CA PHE A 128 -0.17 -17.56 -10.50
C PHE A 128 -1.06 -17.47 -9.26
N ALA A 129 -1.67 -18.59 -8.85
CA ALA A 129 -2.52 -18.66 -7.68
C ALA A 129 -1.77 -18.30 -6.38
N GLU A 130 -0.54 -18.77 -6.23
CA GLU A 130 0.33 -18.42 -5.11
C GLU A 130 0.62 -16.92 -5.05
N ARG A 131 1.10 -16.32 -6.13
CA ARG A 131 1.38 -14.88 -6.18
C ARG A 131 0.13 -14.04 -5.94
N ARG A 132 -1.03 -14.54 -6.38
CA ARG A 132 -2.31 -13.89 -6.18
C ARG A 132 -2.77 -13.99 -4.73
N ARG A 133 -2.51 -15.11 -4.06
CA ARG A 133 -2.74 -15.33 -2.62
C ARG A 133 -1.83 -14.42 -1.79
N GLU A 134 -0.53 -14.40 -2.07
CA GLU A 134 0.45 -13.53 -1.38
C GLU A 134 0.03 -12.04 -1.49
N ALA A 135 -0.35 -11.59 -2.69
CA ALA A 135 -0.88 -10.24 -2.89
C ALA A 135 -2.11 -9.91 -2.03
N TYR A 136 -2.94 -10.92 -1.72
CA TYR A 136 -4.25 -10.72 -1.10
C TYR A 136 -4.23 -10.91 0.43
N GLU A 137 -3.39 -11.81 0.93
CA GLU A 137 -3.38 -12.25 2.32
C GLU A 137 -2.28 -11.58 3.13
N ASP A 138 -1.10 -11.41 2.57
CA ASP A 138 0.07 -11.13 3.37
C ASP A 138 0.15 -9.67 3.84
N ASP A 139 0.60 -9.48 5.08
CA ASP A 139 0.84 -8.15 5.69
C ASP A 139 1.78 -7.30 4.82
N TRP A 140 2.74 -7.97 4.20
CA TRP A 140 3.77 -7.33 3.41
C TRP A 140 3.28 -6.71 2.12
N ALA A 141 2.33 -7.34 1.45
CA ALA A 141 1.69 -6.79 0.26
C ALA A 141 0.95 -5.49 0.60
N ALA A 142 0.23 -5.47 1.73
CA ALA A 142 -0.47 -4.28 2.21
C ALA A 142 0.49 -3.13 2.56
N ASP A 143 1.62 -3.42 3.22
CA ASP A 143 2.65 -2.43 3.53
C ASP A 143 3.24 -1.80 2.24
N GLN A 144 3.57 -2.63 1.25
CA GLN A 144 4.09 -2.17 -0.05
C GLN A 144 3.08 -1.32 -0.82
N PHE A 145 1.81 -1.73 -0.79
CA PHE A 145 0.72 -0.98 -1.39
C PHE A 145 0.53 0.39 -0.73
N GLU A 146 0.58 0.44 0.60
CA GLU A 146 0.48 1.69 1.35
C GLU A 146 1.63 2.65 0.98
N LEU A 147 2.85 2.13 0.92
CA LEU A 147 4.02 2.92 0.51
C LEU A 147 3.88 3.46 -0.91
N ALA A 148 3.38 2.64 -1.84
CA ALA A 148 3.08 3.09 -3.19
C ALA A 148 1.99 4.18 -3.23
N LEU A 149 0.94 4.07 -2.40
CA LEU A 149 -0.09 5.11 -2.27
C LEU A 149 0.49 6.44 -1.78
N ILE A 150 1.36 6.40 -0.77
CA ILE A 150 2.04 7.59 -0.24
C ILE A 150 2.82 8.28 -1.36
N PHE A 151 3.54 7.53 -2.18
CA PHE A 151 4.24 8.08 -3.35
C PHE A 151 3.25 8.68 -4.36
N LEU A 152 2.22 7.93 -4.76
CA LEU A 152 1.28 8.31 -5.82
C LEU A 152 0.39 9.50 -5.46
N PHE A 153 -0.02 9.65 -4.20
CA PHE A 153 -0.80 10.81 -3.75
C PHE A 153 -0.02 12.13 -3.81
N ARG A 154 1.31 12.09 -3.96
CA ARG A 154 2.14 13.27 -4.20
C ARG A 154 2.32 13.58 -5.68
N GLN A 155 1.79 12.75 -6.58
CA GLN A 155 1.98 12.89 -8.02
C GLN A 155 0.77 13.55 -8.66
N LYS A 156 1.03 14.42 -9.64
CA LYS A 156 -0.04 15.00 -10.46
C LYS A 156 -0.44 14.02 -11.56
N ARG A 157 -1.74 13.87 -11.76
CA ARG A 157 -2.32 13.20 -12.93
C ARG A 157 -2.26 14.14 -14.14
N ILE A 158 -2.05 13.56 -15.32
CA ILE A 158 -2.14 14.23 -16.62
C ILE A 158 -3.25 13.58 -17.45
N LYS A 159 -3.65 14.21 -18.56
CA LYS A 159 -4.75 13.70 -19.41
C LYS A 159 -4.36 12.43 -20.18
N SER A 160 -3.11 12.32 -20.62
CA SER A 160 -2.62 11.21 -21.43
C SER A 160 -1.79 10.21 -20.61
N LEU A 161 -1.67 8.98 -21.10
CA LEU A 161 -0.74 8.02 -20.52
C LEU A 161 0.72 8.46 -20.76
N ASN A 162 1.52 8.42 -19.70
CA ASN A 162 2.94 8.69 -19.77
C ASN A 162 3.69 7.44 -20.22
N ARG A 163 4.37 7.55 -21.38
CA ARG A 163 5.16 6.46 -21.96
C ARG A 163 6.66 6.55 -21.68
N GLN A 164 7.13 7.62 -21.03
CA GLN A 164 8.55 7.82 -20.71
C GLN A 164 9.02 6.92 -19.56
N ILE A 165 8.11 6.57 -18.64
CA ILE A 165 8.40 5.67 -17.52
C ILE A 165 7.21 4.73 -17.30
N GLY A 166 7.50 3.43 -17.17
CA GLY A 166 6.51 2.41 -16.79
C GLY A 166 6.44 2.22 -15.28
N SER A 167 5.48 1.43 -14.83
CA SER A 167 5.28 1.04 -13.43
C SER A 167 6.55 0.49 -12.77
N TYR A 168 7.38 -0.28 -13.51
CA TYR A 168 8.65 -0.77 -12.98
C TYR A 168 9.64 0.35 -12.62
N GLY A 169 9.72 1.41 -13.43
CA GLY A 169 10.54 2.57 -13.08
C GLY A 169 9.95 3.35 -11.90
N LEU A 170 8.62 3.42 -11.82
CA LEU A 170 7.90 4.13 -10.78
C LEU A 170 7.96 3.42 -9.41
N LYS A 171 8.00 2.07 -9.34
CA LYS A 171 8.18 1.37 -8.05
C LYS A 171 9.50 1.75 -7.39
N HIS A 172 10.57 1.88 -8.15
CA HIS A 172 11.86 2.32 -7.61
C HIS A 172 11.82 3.76 -7.10
N ARG A 173 10.96 4.63 -7.68
CA ARG A 173 10.71 5.97 -7.14
C ARG A 173 9.98 5.94 -5.81
N ALA A 174 8.99 5.06 -5.67
CA ALA A 174 8.30 4.85 -4.40
C ALA A 174 9.26 4.29 -3.32
N GLU A 175 10.09 3.32 -3.69
CA GLU A 175 11.11 2.72 -2.81
C GLU A 175 12.09 3.77 -2.27
N ASN A 176 12.58 4.67 -3.12
CA ASN A 176 13.50 5.73 -2.71
C ASN A 176 12.82 6.76 -1.80
N LEU A 177 11.57 7.12 -2.10
CA LEU A 177 10.79 8.03 -1.25
C LEU A 177 10.67 7.47 0.16
N SER A 178 10.40 6.18 0.31
CA SER A 178 10.33 5.51 1.61
C SER A 178 11.57 5.76 2.47
N ARG A 179 12.76 5.58 1.87
CA ARG A 179 14.06 5.80 2.55
C ARG A 179 14.19 7.25 3.02
N ALA A 180 13.81 8.20 2.16
CA ALA A 180 13.92 9.61 2.46
C ALA A 180 13.03 10.06 3.63
N PHE A 181 11.89 9.39 3.84
CA PHE A 181 10.92 9.74 4.88
C PHE A 181 10.93 8.80 6.09
N GLY A 182 11.91 7.90 6.18
CA GLY A 182 11.98 6.92 7.28
C GLY A 182 10.77 5.98 7.35
N LEU A 183 10.08 5.78 6.23
CA LEU A 183 8.97 4.84 6.15
C LEU A 183 9.56 3.48 5.84
N PHE A 184 9.36 2.52 6.72
CA PHE A 184 9.82 1.16 6.52
C PHE A 184 8.64 0.19 6.64
N THR A 185 8.65 -0.78 5.75
CA THR A 185 7.88 -2.02 5.82
C THR A 185 8.77 -3.09 6.46
N HIS A 186 8.21 -4.24 6.81
CA HIS A 186 8.99 -5.40 7.29
C HIS A 186 10.09 -5.87 6.29
N LEU A 187 10.01 -5.55 5.00
CA LEU A 187 11.07 -5.76 3.98
C LEU A 187 11.91 -4.49 3.73
N GLY A 188 11.91 -3.56 4.67
CA GLY A 188 12.50 -2.24 4.50
C GLY A 188 11.69 -1.40 3.53
N ASN A 189 12.31 -0.90 2.47
CA ASN A 189 11.72 0.09 1.59
C ASN A 189 11.19 -0.47 0.26
N TYR A 190 11.12 -1.79 0.11
CA TYR A 190 10.80 -2.45 -1.15
C TYR A 190 9.34 -2.22 -1.58
N VAL A 191 9.09 -2.11 -2.89
CA VAL A 191 7.75 -2.06 -3.48
C VAL A 191 7.73 -2.99 -4.70
N SER A 192 6.87 -4.00 -4.68
CA SER A 192 6.65 -4.83 -5.86
C SER A 192 5.90 -4.05 -6.95
N ASN A 193 6.14 -4.41 -8.21
CA ASN A 193 5.52 -3.73 -9.35
C ASN A 193 3.98 -3.82 -9.29
N GLY A 194 3.46 -4.97 -8.85
CA GLY A 194 2.03 -5.22 -8.65
C GLY A 194 1.38 -4.29 -7.65
N MET A 195 2.01 -4.09 -6.48
CA MET A 195 1.48 -3.21 -5.45
C MET A 195 1.47 -1.74 -5.89
N LEU A 196 2.46 -1.31 -6.68
CA LEU A 196 2.41 0.02 -7.30
C LEU A 196 1.25 0.14 -8.29
N VAL A 197 1.06 -0.84 -9.18
CA VAL A 197 -0.05 -0.82 -10.14
C VAL A 197 -1.40 -0.84 -9.41
N ALA A 198 -1.53 -1.63 -8.35
CA ALA A 198 -2.72 -1.67 -7.52
C ALA A 198 -2.99 -0.31 -6.86
N ALA A 199 -1.96 0.29 -6.26
CA ALA A 199 -2.05 1.61 -5.64
C ALA A 199 -2.42 2.71 -6.65
N ALA A 200 -1.98 2.58 -7.91
CA ALA A 200 -2.35 3.50 -8.98
C ALA A 200 -3.85 3.46 -9.29
N TYR A 201 -4.44 2.27 -9.37
CA TYR A 201 -5.90 2.13 -9.49
C TYR A 201 -6.63 2.73 -8.29
N ALA A 202 -6.20 2.40 -7.07
CA ALA A 202 -6.81 2.93 -5.86
C ALA A 202 -6.70 4.47 -5.74
N ALA A 203 -5.59 5.06 -6.20
CA ALA A 203 -5.40 6.51 -6.25
C ALA A 203 -6.09 7.19 -7.46
N GLY A 204 -6.82 6.43 -8.28
CA GLY A 204 -7.59 6.96 -9.41
C GLY A 204 -6.74 7.39 -10.60
N PHE A 205 -5.57 6.80 -10.80
CA PHE A 205 -4.82 6.93 -12.05
C PHE A 205 -5.45 6.07 -13.14
N SER A 206 -5.39 6.53 -14.39
CA SER A 206 -5.60 5.67 -15.54
C SER A 206 -4.37 4.79 -15.72
N VAL A 207 -4.59 3.49 -15.75
CA VAL A 207 -3.55 2.47 -15.87
C VAL A 207 -3.79 1.69 -17.16
N LYS A 208 -2.72 1.46 -17.93
CA LYS A 208 -2.77 0.61 -19.13
C LYS A 208 -1.55 -0.28 -19.19
N ARG A 209 -1.74 -1.58 -19.37
CA ARG A 209 -0.67 -2.55 -19.60
C ARG A 209 0.21 -2.11 -20.80
N VAL A 210 1.53 -2.22 -20.67
CA VAL A 210 2.50 -1.76 -21.70
C VAL A 210 2.35 -2.55 -22.99
N ALA A 211 2.32 -3.87 -22.89
CA ALA A 211 2.11 -4.82 -23.97
C ALA A 211 1.30 -6.01 -23.43
N TYR A 212 0.71 -6.82 -24.30
CA TYR A 212 -0.12 -7.96 -23.87
C TYR A 212 0.62 -8.86 -22.88
N ASP A 213 1.88 -9.16 -23.16
CA ASP A 213 2.78 -10.04 -22.42
C ASP A 213 3.62 -9.34 -21.33
N SER A 214 3.32 -8.07 -21.02
CA SER A 214 4.09 -7.30 -20.07
C SER A 214 3.43 -7.23 -18.69
N TYR A 215 4.22 -7.48 -17.66
CA TYR A 215 3.89 -7.17 -16.27
C TYR A 215 3.69 -5.68 -16.00
N ASN A 216 4.23 -4.83 -16.87
CA ASN A 216 4.35 -3.40 -16.62
C ASN A 216 3.13 -2.63 -17.13
N ALA A 217 2.92 -1.46 -16.53
CA ALA A 217 1.86 -0.54 -16.90
C ALA A 217 2.39 0.87 -17.21
N HIS A 218 1.70 1.58 -18.08
CA HIS A 218 1.75 3.03 -18.20
C HIS A 218 0.65 3.65 -17.35
N LEU A 219 0.98 4.77 -16.70
CA LEU A 219 0.07 5.54 -15.87
C LEU A 219 -0.09 6.94 -16.48
N ASN A 220 -1.23 7.60 -16.27
CA ASN A 220 -1.41 9.01 -16.63
C ASN A 220 -0.76 9.96 -15.59
N ILE A 221 0.53 9.77 -15.34
CA ILE A 221 1.30 10.47 -14.30
C ILE A 221 2.22 11.55 -14.89
N SER A 222 2.35 12.69 -14.21
CA SER A 222 3.23 13.79 -14.62
C SER A 222 4.71 13.48 -14.36
N MET A 223 5.55 13.50 -15.40
CA MET A 223 7.01 13.43 -15.22
C MET A 223 7.56 14.60 -14.41
N GLN A 224 6.90 15.76 -14.44
CA GLN A 224 7.35 16.92 -13.69
C GLN A 224 7.35 16.63 -12.19
N THR A 225 6.26 16.05 -11.66
CA THR A 225 6.18 15.71 -10.23
C THR A 225 7.02 14.49 -9.88
N VAL A 226 7.11 13.51 -10.78
CA VAL A 226 8.00 12.35 -10.60
C VAL A 226 9.47 12.78 -10.52
N ASN A 227 9.90 13.72 -11.35
CA ASN A 227 11.28 14.23 -11.32
C ASN A 227 11.52 15.19 -10.15
N ALA A 228 10.52 15.99 -9.76
CA ALA A 228 10.60 16.81 -8.55
C ALA A 228 10.74 15.95 -7.29
N ALA A 229 10.14 14.75 -7.25
CA ALA A 229 10.32 13.78 -6.18
C ALA A 229 11.80 13.40 -5.95
N ARG A 230 12.65 13.48 -6.99
CA ARG A 230 14.11 13.25 -6.87
C ARG A 230 14.83 14.30 -6.03
N GLY A 231 14.27 15.50 -5.89
CA GLY A 231 14.82 16.54 -5.01
C GLY A 231 14.82 16.10 -3.55
N TRP A 232 13.77 15.39 -3.14
CA TRP A 232 13.63 14.83 -1.80
C TRP A 232 14.65 13.71 -1.55
N GLU A 233 14.90 12.86 -2.54
CA GLU A 233 15.94 11.81 -2.49
C GLU A 233 17.32 12.41 -2.20
N ARG A 234 17.67 13.55 -2.83
CA ARG A 234 18.96 14.23 -2.65
C ARG A 234 19.12 14.92 -1.29
N ILE A 235 18.06 15.54 -0.76
CA ILE A 235 18.12 16.19 0.56
C ILE A 235 18.28 15.15 1.67
N SER A 236 17.57 14.02 1.58
CA SER A 236 17.72 12.93 2.56
C SER A 236 19.09 12.24 2.54
N GLN A 237 19.77 12.20 1.39
CA GLN A 237 21.13 11.67 1.31
C GLN A 237 22.15 12.61 1.97
N ILE A 238 21.97 13.93 1.84
CA ILE A 238 22.85 14.93 2.49
C ILE A 238 22.74 14.88 4.02
N ASP A 239 21.53 14.64 4.56
CA ASP A 239 21.35 14.50 6.01
C ASP A 239 21.80 13.13 6.56
N GLY A 240 21.81 12.07 5.73
CA GLY A 240 22.34 10.76 6.09
C GLY A 240 23.87 10.66 6.07
N ASP A 241 24.56 11.54 5.34
CA ASP A 241 26.03 11.58 5.21
C ASP A 241 26.72 12.55 6.20
N ARG A 242 25.99 13.23 7.07
CA ARG A 242 26.62 13.97 8.17
C ARG A 242 27.07 12.96 9.24
N PRO A 243 28.38 12.80 9.51
CA PRO A 243 28.78 12.06 10.69
C PRO A 243 28.16 12.75 11.91
N MET A 244 27.43 11.99 12.72
CA MET A 244 26.99 12.46 14.03
C MET A 244 28.24 12.73 14.86
N VAL A 245 28.70 13.99 14.85
CA VAL A 245 29.69 14.48 15.78
C VAL A 245 29.01 14.54 17.13
N HIS A 246 29.21 13.49 17.94
CA HIS A 246 28.94 13.56 19.36
C HIS A 246 29.95 14.54 19.98
N SER A 247 29.56 15.80 20.12
CA SER A 247 30.22 16.73 21.03
C SER A 247 29.69 16.45 22.45
N MET A 248 30.61 16.04 23.32
CA MET A 248 30.45 15.94 24.78
C MET A 248 30.12 17.30 25.41
#